data_AF-A0A914YVJ7-F1
#
_entry.id   AF-A0A914YVJ7-F1
#
_cell.length_a   1.000
_cell.length_b   1.000
_cell.length_c   1.000
_cell.angle_alpha   90.00
_cell.angle_beta   90.00
_cell.angle_gamma   90.00
#
_symmetry.space_group_name_H-M   'P 1'
#
loop_
_entity.id
_entity.type
_entity.pdbx_description
1 polymer ?
#
loop_
_entity_poly.entity_id
_entity_poly.type
_entity_poly.pdbx_seq_one_letter_code
_entity_poly.pdbx_strand_id
1 'polypeptide(L)'
;MLLTFLYWISFSSLFIYLYLYIQSQYWKRRNVPGPPTHLLLGNIPELTQESKAAWFQLRDWTQEYGNCYGIMEGARRLLILSDPEKIADVFSKKFEYFHSRRPNHFVGDVDDMKNQRVHVFSSRGARWKRLRAISTPVVASSNIRKLFPTMVDCINVTLETLESHSNKIIDIHVYVKELVMDIVCRVGLGQKETKQFNNEFVSHFDHFFGQPAHNPVNTLVAIFPTFTGQIVKYAIKFGAAKMDFINQIYANLGKVVSERKQTREKLLRENSEGKLEMEDFIDFFLEAEASDIAEDTFTERKMTLNEIVANLVAFLVAGYDTTRELNSIEFIFCN
;
A
#
# COMPACT_ATOMS: atom_id res chain seq x y z
N MET A 1 27.97 -30.94 32.65
CA MET A 1 26.83 -30.76 31.72
C MET A 1 26.22 -29.35 31.82
N LEU A 2 25.85 -28.87 33.01
CA LEU A 2 25.35 -27.48 33.19
C LEU A 2 26.40 -26.40 32.87
N LEU A 3 27.63 -26.53 33.38
CA LEU A 3 28.72 -25.58 33.11
C LEU A 3 29.08 -25.48 31.62
N THR A 4 29.10 -26.61 30.92
CA THR A 4 29.34 -26.66 29.47
C THR A 4 28.21 -25.98 28.69
N PHE A 5 26.96 -26.16 29.12
CA PHE A 5 25.81 -25.48 28.52
C PHE A 5 25.84 -23.97 28.72
N LEU A 6 26.17 -23.50 29.94
CA LEU A 6 26.36 -22.08 30.24
C LEU A 6 27.50 -21.45 29.42
N TYR A 7 28.61 -22.19 29.22
CA TYR A 7 29.71 -21.74 28.38
C TYR A 7 29.26 -21.53 26.92
N TRP A 8 28.53 -22.48 26.33
CA TRP A 8 28.01 -22.35 24.97
C TRP A 8 27.01 -21.19 24.82
N ILE A 9 26.17 -20.94 25.82
CA ILE A 9 25.26 -19.78 25.83
C ILE A 9 26.06 -18.48 25.87
N SER A 10 27.04 -18.37 26.76
CA SER A 10 27.89 -17.18 26.88
C SER A 10 28.71 -16.91 25.62
N PHE A 11 29.27 -17.96 25.03
CA PHE A 11 29.98 -17.86 23.76
C PHE A 11 29.05 -17.40 22.64
N SER A 12 27.87 -18.00 22.52
CA SER A 12 26.89 -17.62 21.49
C SER A 12 26.39 -16.19 21.68
N SER A 13 26.11 -15.77 22.92
CA SER A 13 25.66 -14.40 23.20
C SER A 13 26.72 -13.36 22.89
N LEU A 14 28.00 -13.65 23.16
CA LEU A 14 29.12 -12.79 22.77
C LEU A 14 29.21 -12.65 21.24
N PHE A 15 29.11 -13.75 20.50
CA PHE A 15 29.14 -13.71 19.03
C PHE A 15 27.95 -12.92 18.45
N ILE A 16 26.75 -13.11 19.02
CA ILE A 16 25.56 -12.34 18.63
C ILE A 16 25.76 -10.85 18.94
N TYR A 17 26.26 -10.50 20.12
CA TYR A 17 26.54 -9.12 20.51
C TYR A 17 27.55 -8.47 19.56
N LEU A 18 28.68 -9.13 19.29
CA LEU A 18 29.70 -8.64 18.37
C LEU A 18 29.15 -8.47 16.96
N TYR A 19 28.36 -9.44 16.48
CA TYR A 19 27.69 -9.33 15.18
C TYR A 19 26.79 -8.10 15.13
N LEU A 20 25.87 -7.94 16.10
CA LEU A 20 24.96 -6.79 16.15
C LEU A 20 25.72 -5.47 16.28
N TYR A 21 26.80 -5.43 17.06
CA TYR A 21 27.63 -4.23 17.21
C TYR A 21 28.30 -3.86 15.88
N ILE A 22 28.86 -4.84 15.18
CA ILE A 22 29.43 -4.62 13.84
C ILE A 22 28.36 -4.12 12.86
N GLN A 23 27.13 -4.66 12.94
CA GLN A 23 26.02 -4.19 12.11
C GLN A 23 25.63 -2.74 12.43
N SER A 24 25.52 -2.38 13.71
CA SER A 24 25.16 -1.02 14.15
C SER A 24 26.16 0.04 13.67
N GLN A 25 27.44 -0.32 13.56
CA GLN A 25 28.49 0.56 13.05
C GLN A 25 28.58 0.61 11.50
N TYR A 26 27.60 0.06 10.76
CA TYR A 26 27.66 -0.02 9.29
C TYR A 26 27.86 1.35 8.60
N TRP A 27 27.07 2.36 8.97
CA TRP A 27 27.13 3.70 8.38
C TRP A 27 28.38 4.47 8.79
N LYS A 28 28.73 4.39 10.08
CA LYS A 28 29.97 4.98 10.60
C LYS A 28 31.22 4.49 9.88
N ARG A 29 31.31 3.17 9.60
CA ARG A 29 32.42 2.57 8.83
C ARG A 29 32.48 3.01 7.37
N ARG A 30 31.40 3.59 6.83
CA ARG A 30 31.31 4.12 5.46
C ARG A 30 31.44 5.63 5.41
N ASN A 31 31.74 6.29 6.54
CA ASN A 31 31.77 7.74 6.65
C ASN A 31 30.45 8.40 6.20
N VAL A 32 29.32 7.73 6.44
CA VAL A 32 27.98 8.30 6.23
C VAL A 32 27.47 8.82 7.58
N PRO A 33 27.07 10.09 7.69
CA PRO A 33 26.55 10.64 8.94
C PRO A 33 25.20 10.00 9.29
N GLY A 34 24.76 10.12 10.54
CA GLY A 34 23.47 9.62 10.98
C GLY A 34 23.36 9.55 12.50
N PRO A 35 22.14 9.36 13.01
CA PRO A 35 21.88 9.26 14.44
C PRO A 35 22.54 8.02 15.05
N PRO A 36 22.86 8.05 16.36
CA PRO A 36 23.25 6.86 17.09
C PRO A 36 22.21 5.74 16.93
N THR A 37 22.67 4.52 16.71
CA THR A 37 21.80 3.36 16.46
C THR A 37 21.76 2.43 17.67
N HIS A 38 20.56 2.04 18.12
CA HIS A 38 20.40 0.96 19.09
C HIS A 38 20.86 -0.36 18.51
N LEU A 39 21.46 -1.22 19.34
CA LEU A 39 22.11 -2.46 18.92
C LEU A 39 21.20 -3.41 18.13
N LEU A 40 19.97 -3.60 18.61
CA LEU A 40 18.99 -4.52 18.00
C LEU A 40 17.94 -3.80 17.17
N LEU A 41 17.42 -2.67 17.67
CA LEU A 41 16.28 -1.97 17.07
C LEU A 41 16.70 -0.94 16.01
N GLY A 42 17.98 -0.58 15.93
CA GLY A 42 18.43 0.54 15.11
C GLY A 42 17.84 1.85 15.63
N ASN A 43 17.04 2.52 14.80
CA ASN A 43 16.39 3.80 15.05
C ASN A 43 14.86 3.67 15.08
N ILE A 44 14.32 2.45 15.16
CA ILE A 44 12.87 2.21 15.26
C ILE A 44 12.24 2.99 16.44
N PRO A 45 12.81 2.98 17.66
CA PRO A 45 12.18 3.66 18.80
C PRO A 45 11.94 5.15 18.56
N GLU A 46 12.87 5.83 17.89
CA GLU A 46 12.77 7.25 17.53
C GLU A 46 11.77 7.51 16.40
N LEU A 47 11.57 6.54 15.50
CA LEU A 47 10.63 6.65 14.38
C LEU A 47 9.19 6.26 14.75
N THR A 48 9.00 5.52 15.84
CA THR A 48 7.68 5.03 16.26
C THR A 48 7.20 5.65 17.57
N GLN A 49 7.71 6.84 17.92
CA GLN A 49 7.25 7.57 19.11
C GLN A 49 5.80 8.05 18.89
N GLU A 50 4.94 7.83 19.87
CA GLU A 50 3.55 8.34 19.81
C GLU A 50 3.49 9.86 19.85
N SER A 51 4.43 10.49 20.57
CA SER A 51 4.51 11.95 20.71
C SER A 51 5.00 12.68 19.47
N LYS A 52 5.62 11.96 18.52
CA LYS A 52 6.27 12.57 17.35
C LYS A 52 6.23 11.65 16.14
N ALA A 53 5.48 12.07 15.12
CA ALA A 53 5.42 11.34 13.86
C ALA A 53 6.80 11.19 13.20
N ALA A 54 7.05 10.03 12.58
CA ALA A 54 8.32 9.66 11.96
C ALA A 54 8.87 10.74 11.01
N TRP A 55 8.00 11.38 10.23
CA TRP A 55 8.38 12.40 9.24
C TRP A 55 8.98 13.66 9.89
N PHE A 56 8.49 14.05 11.08
CA PHE A 56 9.10 15.16 11.82
C PHE A 56 10.46 14.75 12.38
N GLN A 57 10.61 13.52 12.84
CA GLN A 57 11.92 13.02 13.28
C GLN A 57 12.93 12.98 12.12
N LEU A 58 12.52 12.53 10.94
CA LEU A 58 13.35 12.53 9.74
C LEU A 58 13.72 13.95 9.27
N ARG A 59 12.80 14.91 9.41
CA ARG A 59 13.09 16.33 9.16
C ARG A 59 14.17 16.85 10.09
N ASP A 60 14.03 16.61 11.39
CA ASP A 60 14.97 17.11 12.39
C ASP A 60 16.37 16.47 12.20
N TRP A 61 16.42 15.17 11.89
CA TRP A 61 17.69 14.51 11.49
C TRP A 61 18.26 15.02 10.17
N THR A 62 17.43 15.42 9.21
CA THR A 62 17.92 16.07 7.98
C THR A 62 18.58 17.41 8.30
N GLN A 63 18.05 18.16 9.26
CA GLN A 63 18.65 19.43 9.71
C GLN A 63 19.97 19.19 10.45
N GLU A 64 20.06 18.11 11.23
CA GLU A 64 21.23 17.78 12.05
C GLU A 64 22.37 17.11 11.25
N TYR A 65 22.05 16.11 10.44
CA TYR A 65 23.02 15.28 9.72
C TYR A 65 23.17 15.65 8.24
N GLY A 66 22.39 16.63 7.77
CA GLY A 66 22.39 17.11 6.38
C GLY A 66 21.50 16.28 5.45
N ASN A 67 21.61 16.56 4.14
CA ASN A 67 20.69 16.04 3.12
C ASN A 67 20.93 14.57 2.72
N CYS A 68 21.90 13.89 3.33
CA CYS A 68 22.23 12.49 3.06
C CYS A 68 22.79 11.83 4.33
N TYR A 69 22.02 10.95 4.95
CA TYR A 69 22.42 10.27 6.19
C TYR A 69 21.86 8.85 6.27
N GLY A 70 22.53 8.02 7.07
CA GLY A 70 22.19 6.61 7.25
C GLY A 70 21.42 6.39 8.55
N ILE A 71 20.35 5.60 8.48
CA ILE A 71 19.64 5.08 9.65
C ILE A 71 19.56 3.55 9.59
N MET A 72 19.22 2.93 10.70
CA MET A 72 18.94 1.52 10.78
C MET A 72 17.52 1.25 11.24
N GLU A 73 16.84 0.27 10.64
CA GLU A 73 15.57 -0.26 11.15
C GLU A 73 15.78 -1.75 11.42
N GLY A 74 16.04 -2.11 12.69
CA GLY A 74 16.51 -3.46 13.01
C GLY A 74 17.78 -3.81 12.24
N ALA A 75 17.72 -4.88 11.44
CA ALA A 75 18.82 -5.31 10.57
C ALA A 75 18.88 -4.56 9.22
N ARG A 76 17.89 -3.71 8.91
CA ARG A 76 17.82 -2.99 7.63
C ARG A 76 18.61 -1.70 7.69
N ARG A 77 19.39 -1.45 6.64
CA ARG A 77 20.18 -0.22 6.48
C ARG A 77 19.45 0.67 5.49
N LEU A 78 19.12 1.88 5.89
CA LEU A 78 18.40 2.85 5.06
C LEU A 78 19.25 4.10 4.87
N LEU A 79 19.37 4.54 3.61
CA LEU A 79 19.97 5.83 3.28
C LEU A 79 18.83 6.82 3.04
N ILE A 80 18.80 7.89 3.81
CA ILE A 80 17.84 8.97 3.67
C ILE A 80 18.44 10.03 2.77
N LEU A 81 17.69 10.45 1.75
CA LEU A 81 18.07 11.48 0.80
C LEU A 81 17.02 12.60 0.84
N SER A 82 17.49 13.83 1.04
CA SER A 82 16.65 15.04 1.08
C SER A 82 17.06 16.07 0.03
N ASP A 83 18.09 15.76 -0.77
CA ASP A 83 18.59 16.60 -1.86
C ASP A 83 17.81 16.32 -3.16
N PRO A 84 17.10 17.32 -3.72
CA PRO A 84 16.26 17.14 -4.92
C PRO A 84 17.02 16.59 -6.13
N GLU A 85 18.28 16.97 -6.34
CA GLU A 85 19.08 16.50 -7.48
C GLU A 85 19.43 15.02 -7.31
N LYS A 86 19.85 14.63 -6.10
CA LYS A 86 20.14 13.21 -5.80
C LYS A 86 18.88 12.34 -5.87
N ILE A 87 17.75 12.87 -5.41
CA ILE A 87 16.46 12.21 -5.50
C ILE A 87 16.08 12.03 -6.98
N ALA A 88 16.16 13.09 -7.79
CA ALA A 88 15.88 13.02 -9.22
C ALA A 88 16.78 11.98 -9.91
N ASP A 89 18.08 11.93 -9.59
CA ASP A 89 19.01 10.95 -10.10
C ASP A 89 18.61 9.50 -9.77
N VAL A 90 18.18 9.24 -8.53
CA VAL A 90 17.73 7.91 -8.07
C VAL A 90 16.45 7.49 -8.79
N PHE A 91 15.45 8.38 -8.89
CA PHE A 91 14.15 8.06 -9.46
C PHE A 91 14.12 8.04 -10.99
N SER A 92 14.99 8.79 -11.66
CA SER A 92 15.02 8.89 -13.13
C SER A 92 16.23 8.17 -13.74
N LYS A 93 17.43 8.74 -13.58
CA LYS A 93 18.66 8.27 -14.25
C LYS A 93 19.07 6.87 -13.82
N LYS A 94 18.86 6.52 -12.55
CA LYS A 94 19.27 5.24 -11.95
C LYS A 94 18.10 4.31 -11.64
N PHE A 95 16.95 4.51 -12.30
CA PHE A 95 15.75 3.70 -12.06
C PHE A 95 16.01 2.20 -12.25
N GLU A 96 16.89 1.80 -13.17
CA GLU A 96 17.26 0.39 -13.37
C GLU A 96 17.87 -0.26 -12.11
N TYR A 97 18.52 0.52 -11.25
CA TYR A 97 19.06 0.04 -9.97
C TYR A 97 18.06 0.21 -8.80
N PHE A 98 17.18 1.22 -8.88
CA PHE A 98 16.27 1.62 -7.80
C PHE A 98 14.78 1.44 -8.14
N HIS A 99 14.44 0.46 -8.98
CA HIS A 99 13.04 0.17 -9.35
C HIS A 99 12.25 -0.55 -8.25
N SER A 100 12.93 -0.99 -7.19
CA SER A 100 12.33 -1.80 -6.13
C SER A 100 11.82 -0.94 -4.98
N ARG A 101 10.55 -1.14 -4.58
CA ARG A 101 9.93 -0.46 -3.44
C ARG A 101 10.18 -1.21 -2.14
N ARG A 102 10.11 -0.58 -0.97
CA ARG A 102 10.11 -1.28 0.32
C ARG A 102 9.05 -2.41 0.31
N PRO A 103 9.42 -3.68 0.58
CA PRO A 103 8.45 -4.77 0.52
C PRO A 103 7.42 -4.64 1.65
N ASN A 104 6.14 -4.82 1.30
CA ASN A 104 5.09 -5.02 2.28
C ASN A 104 5.03 -6.53 2.60
N HIS A 105 5.44 -6.89 3.81
CA HIS A 105 5.58 -8.29 4.22
C HIS A 105 4.25 -9.05 4.27
N PHE A 106 3.12 -8.34 4.37
CA PHE A 106 1.79 -8.94 4.35
C PHE A 106 1.32 -9.36 2.95
N VAL A 107 1.96 -8.86 1.89
CA VAL A 107 1.72 -9.32 0.50
C VAL A 107 2.38 -10.69 0.26
N GLY A 108 3.35 -11.07 1.09
CA GLY A 108 4.14 -12.28 0.92
C GLY A 108 5.34 -12.06 0.01
N ASP A 109 5.86 -13.16 -0.55
CA ASP A 109 6.97 -13.09 -1.50
C ASP A 109 6.49 -12.48 -2.82
N VAL A 110 7.03 -11.32 -3.18
CA VAL A 110 6.66 -10.58 -4.40
C VAL A 110 7.33 -11.15 -5.65
N ASP A 111 8.42 -11.90 -5.47
CA ASP A 111 9.20 -12.52 -6.53
C ASP A 111 8.67 -13.92 -6.88
N ASP A 112 7.87 -14.53 -5.99
CA ASP A 112 7.13 -15.75 -6.30
C ASP A 112 6.01 -15.45 -7.32
N MET A 113 6.16 -15.96 -8.55
CA MET A 113 5.16 -15.82 -9.60
C MET A 113 3.85 -16.54 -9.27
N LYS A 114 3.85 -17.51 -8.35
CA LYS A 114 2.63 -18.16 -7.86
C LYS A 114 1.85 -17.29 -6.88
N ASN A 115 2.47 -16.24 -6.33
CA ASN A 115 1.77 -15.30 -5.47
C ASN A 115 0.85 -14.40 -6.31
N GLN A 116 -0.45 -14.66 -6.25
CA GLN A 116 -1.46 -13.97 -7.03
C GLN A 116 -2.02 -12.71 -6.35
N ARG A 117 -1.57 -12.37 -5.12
CA ARG A 117 -1.97 -11.14 -4.41
C ARG A 117 -1.07 -9.93 -4.71
N VAL A 118 -0.04 -10.12 -5.54
CA VAL A 118 0.90 -9.06 -5.89
C VAL A 118 0.25 -8.12 -6.91
N HIS A 119 0.17 -6.85 -6.54
CA HIS A 119 -0.44 -5.77 -7.33
C HIS A 119 0.63 -4.79 -7.84
N VAL A 120 0.24 -3.80 -8.64
CA VAL A 120 1.15 -2.83 -9.26
C VAL A 120 2.03 -2.08 -8.23
N PHE A 121 1.51 -1.77 -7.04
CA PHE A 121 2.28 -1.08 -6.01
C PHE A 121 3.28 -1.94 -5.22
N SER A 122 3.17 -3.28 -5.25
CA SER A 122 4.06 -4.21 -4.53
C SER A 122 5.00 -4.99 -5.45
N SER A 123 4.62 -5.19 -6.71
CA SER A 123 5.45 -5.82 -7.75
C SER A 123 6.73 -5.02 -8.06
N ARG A 124 7.71 -5.71 -8.66
CA ARG A 124 8.99 -5.15 -9.10
C ARG A 124 9.42 -5.74 -10.44
N GLY A 125 10.46 -5.17 -11.05
CA GLY A 125 11.08 -5.71 -12.26
C GLY A 125 10.10 -5.89 -13.43
N ALA A 126 10.20 -7.01 -14.14
CA ALA A 126 9.35 -7.33 -15.29
C ALA A 126 7.85 -7.44 -14.91
N ARG A 127 7.54 -8.03 -13.74
CA ARG A 127 6.16 -8.14 -13.24
C ARG A 127 5.53 -6.76 -13.05
N TRP A 128 6.27 -5.82 -12.48
CA TRP A 128 5.82 -4.43 -12.34
C TRP A 128 5.60 -3.76 -13.68
N LYS A 129 6.54 -3.89 -14.64
CA LYS A 129 6.39 -3.32 -15.98
C LYS A 129 5.10 -3.81 -16.64
N ARG A 130 4.82 -5.11 -16.56
CA ARG A 130 3.59 -5.74 -17.08
C ARG A 130 2.34 -5.21 -16.39
N LEU A 131 2.28 -5.30 -15.06
CA LEU A 131 1.10 -4.84 -14.30
C LEU A 131 0.85 -3.33 -14.52
N ARG A 132 1.91 -2.52 -14.53
CA ARG A 132 1.81 -1.07 -14.76
C ARG A 132 1.31 -0.73 -16.16
N ALA A 133 1.78 -1.43 -17.19
CA ALA A 133 1.32 -1.22 -18.56
C ALA A 133 -0.19 -1.45 -18.71
N ILE A 134 -0.73 -2.46 -18.01
CA ILE A 134 -2.16 -2.80 -18.03
C ILE A 134 -2.98 -1.86 -17.13
N SER A 135 -2.49 -1.51 -15.94
CA SER A 135 -3.22 -0.63 -15.01
C SER A 135 -3.23 0.85 -15.40
N THR A 136 -2.27 1.32 -16.21
CA THR A 136 -2.16 2.75 -16.55
C THR A 136 -3.35 3.25 -17.39
N PRO A 137 -3.80 2.54 -18.45
CA PRO A 137 -5.00 2.90 -19.20
C PRO A 137 -6.28 2.93 -18.36
N VAL A 138 -6.39 2.06 -17.35
CA VAL A 138 -7.57 2.00 -16.46
C VAL A 138 -7.79 3.35 -15.75
N VAL A 139 -6.71 3.99 -15.31
CA VAL A 139 -6.73 5.28 -14.63
C VAL A 139 -6.44 6.47 -15.55
N ALA A 140 -6.54 6.28 -16.88
CA ALA A 140 -6.37 7.38 -17.82
C ALA A 140 -7.52 8.39 -17.69
N SER A 141 -7.22 9.67 -17.94
CA SER A 141 -8.21 10.76 -17.81
C SER A 141 -9.47 10.55 -18.65
N SER A 142 -9.36 9.89 -19.80
CA SER A 142 -10.51 9.52 -20.64
C SER A 142 -11.46 8.53 -19.97
N ASN A 143 -10.92 7.57 -19.22
CA ASN A 143 -11.70 6.57 -18.49
C ASN A 143 -12.24 7.14 -17.18
N ILE A 144 -11.44 7.92 -16.45
CA ILE A 144 -11.90 8.63 -15.25
C ILE A 144 -13.07 9.57 -15.58
N ARG A 145 -13.04 10.27 -16.72
CA ARG A 145 -14.13 11.15 -17.14
C ARG A 145 -15.47 10.42 -17.32
N LYS A 146 -15.45 9.14 -17.72
CA LYS A 146 -16.67 8.32 -17.82
C LYS A 146 -17.32 8.06 -16.46
N LEU A 147 -16.53 8.12 -15.39
CA LEU A 147 -16.97 7.89 -14.01
C LEU A 147 -17.47 9.16 -13.31
N PHE A 148 -17.32 10.33 -13.95
CA PHE A 148 -17.74 11.60 -13.36
C PHE A 148 -19.22 11.65 -12.95
N PRO A 149 -20.18 11.13 -13.75
CA PRO A 149 -21.57 11.09 -13.32
C PRO A 149 -21.75 10.36 -11.98
N THR A 150 -21.09 9.22 -11.79
CA THR A 150 -21.09 8.45 -10.55
C THR A 150 -20.50 9.23 -9.37
N MET A 151 -19.41 9.96 -9.61
CA MET A 151 -18.78 10.81 -8.58
C MET A 151 -19.69 11.98 -8.19
N VAL A 152 -20.31 12.64 -9.17
CA VAL A 152 -21.24 13.76 -8.93
C VAL A 152 -22.45 13.31 -8.13
N ASP A 153 -22.98 12.12 -8.43
CA ASP A 153 -24.09 11.53 -7.66
C ASP A 153 -23.71 11.33 -6.18
N CYS A 154 -22.52 10.80 -5.89
CA CYS A 154 -22.01 10.72 -4.50
C CYS A 154 -21.89 12.11 -3.85
N ILE A 155 -21.38 13.10 -4.59
CA ILE A 155 -21.18 14.47 -4.07
C ILE A 155 -22.52 15.11 -3.72
N ASN A 156 -23.54 14.95 -4.57
CA ASN A 156 -24.87 15.52 -4.32
C ASN A 156 -25.47 15.00 -3.02
N VAL A 157 -25.35 13.70 -2.74
CA VAL A 157 -25.82 13.10 -1.48
C VAL A 157 -25.10 13.72 -0.27
N THR A 158 -23.78 13.95 -0.39
CA THR A 158 -23.02 14.61 0.67
C THR A 158 -23.47 16.07 0.86
N LEU A 159 -23.69 16.81 -0.23
CA LEU A 159 -24.16 18.20 -0.18
C LEU A 159 -25.54 18.31 0.47
N GLU A 160 -26.50 17.46 0.07
CA GLU A 160 -27.83 17.40 0.69
C GLU A 160 -27.73 17.12 2.20
N THR A 161 -26.83 16.20 2.59
CA THR A 161 -26.60 15.89 4.00
C THR A 161 -26.00 17.09 4.74
N LEU A 162 -25.07 17.83 4.13
CA LEU A 162 -24.45 19.03 4.72
C LEU A 162 -25.46 20.18 4.85
N GLU A 163 -26.33 20.39 3.86
CA GLU A 163 -27.37 21.42 3.89
C GLU A 163 -28.33 21.23 5.08
N SER A 164 -28.64 19.98 5.43
CA SER A 164 -29.43 19.66 6.64
C SER A 164 -28.76 20.07 7.96
N HIS A 165 -27.47 20.39 7.93
CA HIS A 165 -26.65 20.83 9.07
C HIS A 165 -26.21 22.31 8.99
N SER A 166 -26.79 23.10 8.08
CA SER A 166 -26.39 24.48 7.72
C SER A 166 -26.18 25.50 8.86
N ASN A 167 -26.63 25.23 10.09
CA ASN A 167 -26.47 26.11 11.25
C ASN A 167 -25.70 25.47 12.42
N LYS A 168 -24.95 24.39 12.18
CA LYS A 168 -24.18 23.68 13.21
C LYS A 168 -22.70 23.67 12.86
N ILE A 169 -21.86 23.81 13.87
CA ILE A 169 -20.44 23.47 13.74
C ILE A 169 -20.39 21.95 13.56
N ILE A 170 -19.84 21.51 12.44
CA ILE A 170 -19.70 20.10 12.07
C ILE A 170 -18.23 19.76 11.86
N ASP A 171 -17.89 18.50 12.12
CA ASP A 171 -16.60 17.94 11.71
C ASP A 171 -16.73 17.43 10.27
N ILE A 172 -16.16 18.20 9.33
CA ILE A 172 -16.21 17.88 7.89
C ILE A 172 -15.50 16.57 7.55
N HIS A 173 -14.53 16.14 8.37
CA HIS A 173 -13.78 14.90 8.15
C HIS A 173 -14.70 13.68 8.13
N VAL A 174 -15.78 13.69 8.93
CA VAL A 174 -16.80 12.62 8.95
C VAL A 174 -17.52 12.50 7.61
N TYR A 175 -17.82 13.61 6.95
CA TYR A 175 -18.53 13.62 5.67
C TYR A 175 -17.60 13.30 4.50
N VAL A 176 -16.38 13.85 4.53
CA VAL A 176 -15.37 13.62 3.48
C VAL A 176 -14.97 12.16 3.42
N LYS A 177 -14.75 11.49 4.57
CA LYS A 177 -14.39 10.07 4.55
C LYS A 177 -15.53 9.19 4.00
N GLU A 178 -16.78 9.51 4.31
CA GLU A 178 -17.96 8.81 3.78
C GLU A 178 -18.10 9.00 2.27
N LEU A 179 -17.96 10.25 1.80
CA LEU A 179 -17.95 10.59 0.38
C LEU A 179 -16.87 9.84 -0.39
N VAL A 180 -15.63 9.88 0.11
CA VAL A 180 -14.49 9.23 -0.54
C VAL A 180 -14.67 7.71 -0.56
N MET A 181 -15.13 7.11 0.53
CA MET A 181 -15.43 5.68 0.56
C MET A 181 -16.50 5.31 -0.46
N ASP A 182 -17.58 6.09 -0.54
CA ASP A 182 -18.68 5.82 -1.47
C ASP A 182 -18.22 5.92 -2.92
N ILE A 183 -17.46 6.96 -3.29
CA ILE A 183 -16.85 7.09 -4.63
C ILE A 183 -15.97 5.87 -4.93
N VAL A 184 -15.08 5.52 -4.00
CA VAL A 184 -14.11 4.43 -4.17
C VAL A 184 -14.81 3.06 -4.26
N CYS A 185 -15.90 2.84 -3.52
CA CYS A 185 -16.71 1.62 -3.64
C CYS A 185 -17.50 1.56 -4.95
N ARG A 186 -18.09 2.66 -5.41
CA ARG A 186 -18.85 2.66 -6.67
C ARG A 186 -17.93 2.51 -7.88
N VAL A 187 -16.83 3.27 -7.90
CA VAL A 187 -15.83 3.21 -8.98
C VAL A 187 -15.00 1.93 -8.93
N GLY A 188 -14.57 1.49 -7.75
CA GLY A 188 -13.62 0.39 -7.58
C GLY A 188 -14.25 -0.99 -7.39
N LEU A 189 -15.42 -1.08 -6.75
CA LEU A 189 -16.10 -2.35 -6.44
C LEU A 189 -17.36 -2.59 -7.29
N GLY A 190 -17.74 -1.63 -8.14
CA GLY A 190 -18.98 -1.71 -8.93
C GLY A 190 -20.24 -1.61 -8.07
N GLN A 191 -20.17 -0.95 -6.90
CA GLN A 191 -21.35 -0.66 -6.08
C GLN A 191 -22.31 0.24 -6.87
N LYS A 192 -23.58 -0.16 -6.99
CA LYS A 192 -24.56 0.55 -7.83
C LYS A 192 -25.14 1.79 -7.15
N GLU A 193 -25.56 1.65 -5.91
CA GLU A 193 -26.21 2.72 -5.14
C GLU A 193 -25.24 3.37 -4.15
N THR A 194 -25.55 4.58 -3.69
CA THR A 194 -24.79 5.20 -2.59
C THR A 194 -25.04 4.46 -1.28
N LYS A 195 -24.00 4.34 -0.46
CA LYS A 195 -24.09 3.80 0.90
C LYS A 195 -23.47 4.74 1.94
N GLN A 196 -23.40 6.03 1.65
CA GLN A 196 -22.90 7.03 2.61
C GLN A 196 -23.61 6.88 3.97
N PHE A 197 -22.83 6.89 5.06
CA PHE A 197 -23.25 6.70 6.45
C PHE A 197 -23.82 5.30 6.81
N ASN A 198 -23.96 4.41 5.83
CA ASN A 198 -24.46 3.04 6.01
C ASN A 198 -23.43 1.97 5.60
N ASN A 199 -22.20 2.38 5.29
CA ASN A 199 -21.16 1.50 4.79
C ASN A 199 -20.20 1.06 5.90
N GLU A 200 -20.26 -0.21 6.27
CA GLU A 200 -19.37 -0.81 7.28
C GLU A 200 -17.88 -0.69 6.91
N PHE A 201 -17.54 -0.54 5.62
CA PHE A 201 -16.15 -0.38 5.17
C PHE A 201 -15.46 0.83 5.77
N VAL A 202 -16.16 1.95 6.02
CA VAL A 202 -15.55 3.14 6.63
C VAL A 202 -14.95 2.80 7.99
N SER A 203 -15.71 2.11 8.84
CA SER A 203 -15.24 1.71 10.17
C SER A 203 -14.03 0.77 10.13
N HIS A 204 -14.02 -0.17 9.18
CA HIS A 204 -12.92 -1.11 9.01
C HIS A 204 -11.66 -0.45 8.48
N PHE A 205 -11.79 0.50 7.55
CA PHE A 205 -10.67 1.26 7.02
C PHE A 205 -10.10 2.25 8.04
N ASP A 206 -10.95 2.92 8.82
CA ASP A 206 -10.50 3.78 9.94
C ASP A 206 -9.73 2.95 10.98
N HIS A 207 -10.22 1.75 11.31
CA HIS A 207 -9.49 0.84 12.20
C HIS A 207 -8.17 0.35 11.57
N PHE A 208 -8.14 0.08 10.26
CA PHE A 208 -6.95 -0.37 9.55
C PHE A 208 -5.85 0.70 9.50
N PHE A 209 -6.22 1.95 9.22
CA PHE A 209 -5.27 3.08 9.13
C PHE A 209 -4.96 3.74 10.48
N GLY A 210 -5.87 3.66 11.46
CA GLY A 210 -5.69 4.19 12.81
C GLY A 210 -4.82 3.31 13.74
N GLN A 211 -4.14 2.29 13.20
CA GLN A 211 -3.23 1.47 14.02
C GLN A 211 -2.01 2.29 14.47
N PRO A 212 -1.49 2.05 15.69
CA PRO A 212 -0.32 2.76 16.18
C PRO A 212 0.90 2.55 15.28
N ALA A 213 1.72 3.60 15.15
CA ALA A 213 2.94 3.57 14.34
C ALA A 213 3.89 2.42 14.75
N HIS A 214 3.91 2.08 16.04
CA HIS A 214 4.62 0.91 16.53
C HIS A 214 3.76 -0.36 16.37
N ASN A 215 4.14 -1.21 15.40
CA ASN A 215 3.58 -2.54 15.23
C ASN A 215 4.66 -3.61 15.54
N PRO A 216 4.45 -4.49 16.56
CA PRO A 216 5.44 -5.48 16.95
C PRO A 216 5.78 -6.48 15.84
N VAL A 217 4.84 -6.79 14.94
CA VAL A 217 5.09 -7.67 13.78
C VAL A 217 6.10 -7.01 12.83
N ASN A 218 5.92 -5.72 12.54
CA ASN A 218 6.84 -4.96 11.69
C ASN A 218 8.23 -4.84 12.33
N THR A 219 8.29 -4.59 13.64
CA THR A 219 9.54 -4.55 14.41
C THR A 219 10.27 -5.90 14.36
N LEU A 220 9.57 -7.02 14.59
CA LEU A 220 10.16 -8.36 14.51
C LEU A 220 10.70 -8.68 13.12
N VAL A 221 9.96 -8.32 12.07
CA VAL A 221 10.38 -8.51 10.68
C VAL A 221 11.58 -7.62 10.31
N ALA A 222 11.70 -6.43 10.91
CA ALA A 222 12.86 -5.57 10.74
C ALA A 222 14.12 -6.15 11.42
N ILE A 223 13.98 -6.77 12.60
CA ILE A 223 15.07 -7.41 13.32
C ILE A 223 15.50 -8.73 12.65
N PHE A 224 14.53 -9.54 12.19
CA PHE A 224 14.75 -10.90 11.68
C PHE A 224 14.27 -11.06 10.23
N PRO A 225 14.90 -10.39 9.25
CA PRO A 225 14.44 -10.40 7.85
C PRO A 225 14.41 -11.80 7.23
N THR A 226 15.33 -12.70 7.60
CA THR A 226 15.37 -14.09 7.09
C THR A 226 14.13 -14.89 7.48
N PHE A 227 13.49 -14.58 8.60
CA PHE A 227 12.32 -15.29 9.11
C PHE A 227 11.00 -14.59 8.79
N THR A 228 11.01 -13.58 7.91
CA THR A 228 9.83 -12.76 7.58
C THR A 228 8.59 -13.60 7.28
N GLY A 229 8.70 -14.59 6.39
CA GLY A 229 7.55 -15.43 6.01
C GLY A 229 6.93 -16.20 7.17
N GLN A 230 7.75 -16.72 8.10
CA GLN A 230 7.25 -17.43 9.27
C GLN A 230 6.64 -16.46 10.29
N ILE A 231 7.28 -15.32 10.54
CA ILE A 231 6.77 -14.28 11.46
C ILE A 231 5.39 -13.82 11.00
N VAL A 232 5.24 -13.47 9.72
CA VAL A 232 3.95 -13.03 9.16
C VAL A 232 2.91 -14.14 9.22
N LYS A 233 3.26 -15.37 8.84
CA LYS A 233 2.35 -16.53 8.89
C LYS A 233 1.79 -16.76 10.30
N TYR A 234 2.66 -16.77 11.31
CA TYR A 234 2.22 -16.95 12.69
C TYR A 234 1.48 -15.73 13.22
N ALA A 235 1.88 -14.51 12.84
CA ALA A 235 1.18 -13.30 13.23
C ALA A 235 -0.28 -13.30 12.73
N ILE A 236 -0.52 -13.73 11.48
CA ILE A 236 -1.87 -13.88 10.93
C ILE A 236 -2.61 -15.02 11.67
N LYS A 237 -1.99 -16.20 11.82
CA LYS A 237 -2.62 -17.37 12.47
C LYS A 237 -3.09 -17.09 13.90
N PHE A 238 -2.30 -16.32 14.66
CA PHE A 238 -2.60 -15.99 16.06
C PHE A 238 -3.33 -14.64 16.22
N GLY A 239 -3.79 -14.02 15.13
CA GLY A 239 -4.55 -12.77 15.16
C GLY A 239 -3.74 -11.52 15.55
N ALA A 240 -2.41 -11.62 15.65
CA ALA A 240 -1.52 -10.49 15.91
C ALA A 240 -1.39 -9.55 14.69
N ALA A 241 -1.69 -10.06 13.49
CA ALA A 241 -1.87 -9.26 12.28
C ALA A 241 -3.35 -9.33 11.86
N LYS A 242 -4.07 -8.22 12.00
CA LYS A 242 -5.49 -8.10 11.66
C LYS A 242 -5.69 -8.01 10.14
N MET A 243 -5.52 -9.13 9.44
CA MET A 243 -5.69 -9.24 7.99
C MET A 243 -7.08 -9.74 7.56
N ASP A 244 -7.96 -10.07 8.51
CA ASP A 244 -9.27 -10.64 8.23
C ASP A 244 -10.13 -9.74 7.35
N PHE A 245 -10.14 -8.44 7.64
CA PHE A 245 -10.83 -7.44 6.83
C PHE A 245 -10.32 -7.42 5.38
N ILE A 246 -9.00 -7.33 5.19
CA ILE A 246 -8.40 -7.35 3.85
C ILE A 246 -8.71 -8.66 3.13
N ASN A 247 -8.59 -9.80 3.81
CA ASN A 247 -8.94 -11.10 3.25
C ASN A 247 -10.41 -11.19 2.83
N GLN A 248 -11.33 -10.58 3.59
CA GLN A 248 -12.75 -10.49 3.26
C GLN A 248 -12.97 -9.63 2.00
N ILE A 249 -12.27 -8.49 1.87
CA ILE A 249 -12.32 -7.69 0.64
C ILE A 249 -11.84 -8.52 -0.56
N TYR A 250 -10.70 -9.22 -0.45
CA TYR A 250 -10.20 -10.09 -1.53
C TYR A 250 -11.23 -11.16 -1.91
N ALA A 251 -11.89 -11.79 -0.94
CA ALA A 251 -12.90 -12.81 -1.20
C ALA A 251 -14.16 -12.24 -1.88
N ASN A 252 -14.65 -11.09 -1.41
CA ASN A 252 -15.83 -10.43 -1.96
C ASN A 252 -15.56 -9.95 -3.39
N LEU A 253 -14.44 -9.25 -3.62
CA LEU A 253 -14.04 -8.83 -4.95
C LEU A 253 -13.80 -10.01 -5.90
N GLY A 254 -13.21 -11.11 -5.41
CA GLY A 254 -13.03 -12.31 -6.21
C GLY A 254 -14.35 -12.84 -6.77
N LYS A 255 -15.41 -12.88 -5.94
CA LYS A 255 -16.76 -13.25 -6.38
C LYS A 255 -17.32 -12.26 -7.40
N VAL A 256 -17.34 -10.97 -7.06
CA VAL A 256 -17.91 -9.92 -7.93
C VAL A 256 -17.22 -9.87 -9.30
N VAL A 257 -15.87 -9.92 -9.33
CA VAL A 257 -15.11 -9.92 -10.58
C VAL A 257 -15.40 -11.19 -11.39
N SER A 258 -15.52 -12.35 -10.75
CA SER A 258 -15.85 -13.60 -11.45
C SER A 258 -17.25 -13.60 -12.06
N GLU A 259 -18.24 -13.10 -11.33
CA GLU A 259 -19.63 -12.96 -11.80
C GLU A 259 -19.72 -11.94 -12.93
N ARG A 260 -19.04 -10.79 -12.80
CA ARG A 260 -18.97 -9.77 -13.84
C ARG A 260 -18.30 -10.30 -15.11
N LYS A 261 -17.21 -11.06 -14.98
CA LYS A 261 -16.54 -11.70 -16.12
C LYS A 261 -17.47 -12.65 -16.88
N GLN A 262 -18.16 -13.55 -16.18
CA GLN A 262 -19.12 -14.47 -16.80
C GLN A 262 -20.27 -13.73 -17.50
N THR A 263 -20.78 -12.67 -16.86
CA THR A 263 -21.85 -11.83 -17.42
C THR A 263 -21.41 -11.16 -18.71
N ARG A 264 -20.21 -10.56 -18.73
CA ARG A 264 -19.63 -9.93 -19.91
C ARG A 264 -19.40 -10.94 -21.04
N GLU A 265 -18.85 -12.12 -20.73
CA GLU A 265 -18.64 -13.18 -21.72
C GLU A 265 -19.95 -13.65 -22.35
N LYS A 266 -21.04 -13.73 -21.58
CA LYS A 266 -22.38 -14.04 -22.10
C LYS A 266 -22.89 -12.93 -23.02
N LEU A 267 -22.80 -11.67 -22.58
CA LEU A 267 -23.24 -10.52 -23.38
C LEU A 267 -22.45 -10.39 -24.69
N LEU A 268 -21.14 -10.65 -24.69
CA LEU A 268 -20.31 -10.64 -25.91
C LEU A 268 -20.70 -11.75 -26.90
N ARG A 269 -21.21 -12.88 -26.42
CA ARG A 269 -21.72 -13.96 -27.30
C ARG A 269 -23.08 -13.60 -27.91
N GLU A 270 -23.90 -12.87 -27.17
CA GLU A 270 -25.25 -12.47 -27.58
C GLU A 270 -25.28 -11.20 -28.44
N ASN A 271 -24.30 -10.30 -28.26
CA ASN A 271 -24.30 -8.97 -28.85
C ASN A 271 -23.30 -8.84 -30.01
N SER A 272 -23.81 -8.68 -31.24
CA SER A 272 -22.99 -8.64 -32.47
C SER A 272 -22.13 -7.39 -32.65
N GLU A 273 -22.41 -6.31 -31.89
CA GLU A 273 -21.70 -5.02 -31.98
C GLU A 273 -20.44 -4.93 -31.09
N GLY A 274 -20.18 -5.94 -30.24
CA GLY A 274 -18.90 -6.13 -29.55
C GLY A 274 -18.47 -5.05 -28.54
N LYS A 275 -19.25 -3.98 -28.33
CA LYS A 275 -18.93 -2.91 -27.35
C LYS A 275 -19.83 -3.01 -26.13
N LEU A 276 -19.24 -3.41 -25.01
CA LEU A 276 -19.88 -3.32 -23.70
C LEU A 276 -19.61 -1.94 -23.10
N GLU A 277 -20.62 -1.38 -22.43
CA GLU A 277 -20.44 -0.19 -21.62
C GLU A 277 -19.47 -0.51 -20.47
N MET A 278 -18.66 0.49 -20.11
CA MET A 278 -17.71 0.39 -19.01
C MET A 278 -18.18 1.31 -17.91
N GLU A 279 -18.66 0.72 -16.82
CA GLU A 279 -19.30 1.46 -15.74
C GLU A 279 -18.34 1.75 -14.58
N ASP A 280 -17.33 0.91 -14.41
CA ASP A 280 -16.45 0.90 -13.24
C ASP A 280 -15.03 0.38 -13.57
N PHE A 281 -14.16 0.37 -12.57
CA PHE A 281 -12.79 -0.14 -12.72
C PHE A 281 -12.75 -1.65 -12.98
N ILE A 282 -13.74 -2.43 -12.55
CA ILE A 282 -13.79 -3.86 -12.84
C ILE A 282 -13.90 -4.06 -14.36
N ASP A 283 -14.81 -3.32 -15.00
CA ASP A 283 -14.97 -3.36 -16.46
C ASP A 283 -13.71 -2.88 -17.18
N PHE A 284 -13.06 -1.81 -16.70
CA PHE A 284 -11.81 -1.34 -17.30
C PHE A 284 -10.68 -2.39 -17.21
N PHE A 285 -10.56 -3.10 -16.08
CA PHE A 285 -9.56 -4.16 -15.94
C PHE A 285 -9.89 -5.39 -16.80
N LEU A 286 -11.15 -5.78 -16.90
CA LEU A 286 -11.58 -6.91 -17.75
C LEU A 286 -11.41 -6.59 -19.23
N GLU A 287 -11.62 -5.33 -19.64
CA GLU A 287 -11.37 -4.88 -21.02
C GLU A 287 -9.87 -4.85 -21.34
N ALA A 288 -9.05 -4.38 -20.39
CA ALA A 288 -7.59 -4.41 -20.52
C ALA A 288 -7.01 -5.84 -20.53
N GLU A 289 -7.73 -6.83 -19.99
CA GLU A 289 -7.40 -8.26 -20.14
C GLU A 289 -7.68 -8.75 -21.57
N ALA A 290 -8.78 -8.29 -22.18
CA ALA A 290 -9.26 -8.75 -23.48
C ALA A 290 -8.55 -8.11 -24.68
N SER A 291 -8.01 -6.90 -24.52
CA SER A 291 -7.32 -6.18 -25.59
C SER A 291 -5.91 -6.76 -25.81
N ASP A 292 -5.74 -7.53 -26.89
CA ASP A 292 -4.43 -8.00 -27.36
C ASP A 292 -3.58 -6.79 -27.80
N ILE A 293 -2.79 -6.24 -26.86
CA ILE A 293 -1.81 -5.21 -27.19
C ILE A 293 -0.62 -5.89 -27.86
N ALA A 294 -0.63 -5.85 -29.19
CA ALA A 294 0.44 -6.05 -30.17
C ALA A 294 1.65 -6.90 -29.73
N GLU A 295 1.81 -8.02 -30.47
CA GLU A 295 2.99 -8.86 -30.55
C GLU A 295 4.26 -8.05 -30.82
N ASP A 296 4.90 -7.56 -29.77
CA ASP A 296 6.35 -7.40 -29.77
C ASP A 296 6.85 -7.42 -28.33
N THR A 297 7.77 -8.35 -28.06
CA THR A 297 8.45 -8.67 -26.78
C THR A 297 7.70 -9.50 -25.72
N PHE A 298 7.92 -10.83 -25.78
CA PHE A 298 8.25 -11.76 -24.67
C PHE A 298 7.49 -11.77 -23.33
N THR A 299 6.33 -11.13 -23.20
CA THR A 299 5.46 -11.31 -22.00
C THR A 299 4.00 -11.28 -22.39
N GLU A 300 3.25 -12.35 -22.06
CA GLU A 300 1.78 -12.34 -22.08
C GLU A 300 1.29 -11.14 -21.25
N ARG A 301 0.77 -10.11 -21.91
CA ARG A 301 0.24 -8.89 -21.28
C ARG A 301 -1.18 -9.10 -20.71
N LYS A 302 -1.50 -10.29 -20.21
CA LYS A 302 -2.81 -10.60 -19.61
C LYS A 302 -2.69 -10.70 -18.09
N MET A 303 -3.56 -10.01 -17.36
CA MET A 303 -3.67 -10.20 -15.90
C MET A 303 -4.54 -11.42 -15.62
N THR A 304 -4.13 -12.23 -14.64
CA THR A 304 -5.04 -13.25 -14.11
C THR A 304 -6.18 -12.59 -13.32
N LEU A 305 -7.31 -13.27 -13.16
CA LEU A 305 -8.43 -12.78 -12.34
C LEU A 305 -7.98 -12.34 -10.94
N ASN A 306 -7.10 -13.11 -10.31
CA ASN A 306 -6.58 -12.78 -8.99
C ASN A 306 -5.65 -11.55 -9.00
N GLU A 307 -4.92 -11.31 -10.09
CA GLU A 307 -4.15 -10.07 -10.26
C GLU A 307 -5.05 -8.86 -10.50
N ILE A 308 -6.19 -9.01 -11.20
CA ILE A 308 -7.21 -7.96 -11.33
C ILE A 308 -7.74 -7.61 -9.93
N VAL A 309 -8.18 -8.62 -9.16
CA VAL A 309 -8.64 -8.44 -7.78
C VAL A 309 -7.58 -7.75 -6.92
N ALA A 310 -6.32 -8.17 -7.01
CA ALA A 310 -5.24 -7.57 -6.24
C ALA A 310 -5.02 -6.09 -6.58
N ASN A 311 -5.11 -5.72 -7.86
CA ASN A 311 -5.01 -4.32 -8.26
C ASN A 311 -6.22 -3.51 -7.78
N LEU A 312 -7.45 -4.02 -7.92
CA LEU A 312 -8.65 -3.37 -7.41
C LEU A 312 -8.59 -3.10 -5.89
N VAL A 313 -8.17 -4.10 -5.10
CA VAL A 313 -7.94 -3.91 -3.66
C VAL A 313 -6.92 -2.80 -3.41
N ALA A 314 -5.83 -2.77 -4.17
CA ALA A 314 -4.80 -1.77 -3.97
C ALA A 314 -5.27 -0.35 -4.37
N PHE A 315 -6.09 -0.21 -5.42
CA PHE A 315 -6.72 1.05 -5.79
C PHE A 315 -7.75 1.51 -4.75
N LEU A 316 -8.53 0.59 -4.18
CA LEU A 316 -9.47 0.85 -3.09
C LEU A 316 -8.75 1.42 -1.86
N VAL A 317 -7.72 0.71 -1.39
CA VAL A 317 -6.95 1.09 -0.19
C VAL A 317 -6.21 2.41 -0.40
N ALA A 318 -5.54 2.57 -1.54
CA ALA A 318 -4.78 3.79 -1.82
C ALA A 318 -5.68 5.01 -2.05
N GLY A 319 -6.80 4.81 -2.76
CA GLY A 319 -7.74 5.87 -3.09
C GLY A 319 -8.48 6.42 -1.88
N TYR A 320 -8.82 5.57 -0.91
CA TYR A 320 -9.52 6.01 0.30
C TYR A 320 -8.64 6.92 1.19
N ASP A 321 -7.47 6.42 1.60
CA ASP A 321 -6.66 7.07 2.63
C ASP A 321 -6.06 8.40 2.17
N THR A 322 -5.54 8.43 0.94
CA THR A 322 -4.89 9.63 0.42
C THR A 322 -5.90 10.74 0.12
N THR A 323 -7.06 10.38 -0.43
CA THR A 323 -8.08 11.35 -0.85
C THR A 323 -8.85 11.91 0.35
N ARG A 324 -9.16 11.09 1.37
CA ARG A 324 -9.89 11.57 2.55
C ARG A 324 -9.08 12.62 3.33
N GLU A 325 -7.78 12.39 3.50
CA GLU A 325 -6.89 13.30 4.22
C GLU A 325 -6.68 14.59 3.44
N LEU A 326 -6.40 14.49 2.13
CA LEU A 326 -6.18 15.66 1.27
C LEU A 326 -7.42 16.55 1.19
N ASN A 327 -8.59 15.97 0.93
CA ASN A 327 -9.83 16.74 0.81
C ASN A 327 -10.23 17.38 2.14
N SER A 328 -10.02 16.68 3.27
CA SER A 328 -10.32 17.26 4.59
C SER A 328 -9.45 18.48 4.85
N ILE A 329 -8.16 18.42 4.49
CA ILE A 329 -7.24 19.55 4.59
C ILE A 329 -7.69 20.69 3.65
N GLU A 330 -7.98 20.41 2.39
CA GLU A 330 -8.40 21.42 1.41
C GLU A 330 -9.67 22.16 1.85
N PHE A 331 -10.68 21.45 2.35
CA PHE A 331 -11.91 22.07 2.88
C PHE A 331 -11.67 23.00 4.07
N ILE A 332 -10.66 22.71 4.90
CA ILE A 332 -10.29 23.54 6.05
C ILE A 332 -9.55 24.81 5.61
N PHE A 333 -8.68 24.72 4.59
CA PHE A 333 -7.85 25.86 4.16
C PHE A 333 -8.49 26.75 3.09
N CYS A 334 -9.55 26.28 2.41
CA CYS A 334 -10.28 27.06 1.41
C CYS A 334 -11.47 27.86 1.96
N ASN A 335 -11.73 27.80 3.27
CA ASN A 335 -12.57 28.74 4.03
C ASN A 335 -11.70 29.61 4.95
#